data_AF-A0A7X2PG39-F1
#
_entry.id   AF-A0A7X2PG39-F1
#
_cell.length_a   1.000
_cell.length_b   1.000
_cell.length_c   1.000
_cell.angle_alpha   90.00
_cell.angle_beta   90.00
_cell.angle_gamma   90.00
#
_symmetry.space_group_name_H-M   'P 1'
#
loop_
_entity.id
_entity.type
_entity.pdbx_description
1 polymer ?
#
loop_
_entity_poly.entity_id
_entity_poly.type
_entity_poly.pdbx_seq_one_letter_code
_entity_poly.pdbx_strand_id
1 'polypeptide(L)'
;MKQFHGSKARFDVARDSGALYPESREIVTRPEVEKKEYGSFERAARQHIANFLDCARTRKEPNAPVEAGQSTAIVLCMAIEALRSGRRMKWNAAKRDMEV
;
A
#
# COMPACT_ATOMS: atom_id res chain seq x y z
N MET A 1 9.95 -2.30 -7.14
CA MET A 1 9.34 -1.00 -7.51
C MET A 1 7.86 -1.25 -7.77
N LYS A 2 6.96 -0.40 -7.25
CA LYS A 2 5.52 -0.42 -7.54
C LYS A 2 5.18 0.84 -8.32
N GLN A 3 4.21 0.73 -9.22
CA GLN A 3 3.80 1.83 -10.09
C GLN A 3 2.33 2.11 -9.89
N PHE A 4 1.99 3.39 -9.73
CA PHE A 4 0.63 3.89 -9.63
C PHE A 4 0.35 4.74 -10.85
N HIS A 5 -0.62 4.33 -11.66
CA HIS A 5 -0.96 5.00 -12.91
C HIS A 5 -2.21 5.86 -12.71
N GLY A 6 -2.06 7.18 -12.79
CA GLY A 6 -3.14 8.15 -12.80
C GLY A 6 -3.36 8.72 -14.19
N SER A 7 -4.43 9.50 -14.35
CA SER A 7 -4.78 10.13 -15.64
C SER A 7 -3.82 11.22 -16.09
N LYS A 8 -2.97 11.75 -15.20
CA LYS A 8 -2.03 12.86 -15.49
C LYS A 8 -0.58 12.52 -15.21
N ALA A 9 -0.31 11.41 -14.53
CA ALA A 9 1.03 11.02 -14.15
C ALA A 9 1.07 9.55 -13.72
N ARG A 10 2.25 8.94 -13.86
CA ARG A 10 2.62 7.69 -13.21
C ARG A 10 3.55 8.00 -12.04
N PHE A 11 3.25 7.45 -10.87
CA PHE A 11 4.13 7.51 -9.71
C PHE A 11 4.77 6.15 -9.44
N ASP A 12 6.08 6.11 -9.58
CA ASP A 12 6.90 4.93 -9.30
C ASP A 12 7.49 5.08 -7.90
N VAL A 13 7.20 4.12 -7.03
CA VAL A 13 7.68 4.13 -5.65
C VAL A 13 8.40 2.83 -5.32
N ALA A 14 9.55 2.97 -4.68
CA ALA A 14 10.30 1.90 -4.07
C ALA A 14 10.54 2.23 -2.59
N ARG A 15 11.29 1.37 -1.91
CA ARG A 15 11.53 1.51 -0.47
C ARG A 15 12.19 2.84 -0.10
N ASP A 16 13.16 3.28 -0.90
CA ASP A 16 14.00 4.45 -0.62
C ASP A 16 14.07 5.40 -1.83
N SER A 17 13.12 5.28 -2.76
CA SER A 17 13.06 6.16 -3.92
C SER A 17 11.63 6.36 -4.42
N GLY A 18 11.42 7.49 -5.06
CA GLY A 18 10.17 7.83 -5.74
C GLY A 18 10.46 8.63 -7.00
N ALA A 19 9.70 8.39 -8.06
CA ALA A 19 9.80 9.10 -9.32
C ALA A 19 8.40 9.39 -9.88
N LEU A 20 8.14 10.64 -10.25
CA LEU A 20 6.89 11.09 -10.84
C LEU A 20 7.10 11.38 -12.33
N TYR A 21 6.37 10.68 -13.17
CA TYR A 21 6.39 10.83 -14.62
C TYR A 21 5.08 11.47 -15.07
N PRO A 22 5.08 12.71 -15.60
CA PRO A 22 3.88 13.30 -16.13
C PRO A 22 3.36 12.52 -17.34
N GLU A 23 2.06 12.62 -17.61
CA GLU A 23 1.49 12.12 -18.86
C GLU A 23 2.20 12.79 -20.03
N SER A 24 2.77 11.98 -20.93
CA SER A 24 3.51 12.46 -22.09
C SER A 24 3.30 11.52 -23.28
N ARG A 25 3.31 12.11 -24.47
CA ARG A 25 3.29 11.37 -25.75
C ARG A 25 4.70 11.04 -26.26
N GLU A 26 5.73 11.44 -25.53
CA GLU A 26 7.12 11.14 -25.87
C GLU A 26 7.41 9.64 -25.71
N ILE A 27 8.19 9.09 -26.64
CA ILE A 27 8.62 7.68 -26.61
C ILE A 27 9.50 7.40 -25.38
N VAL A 28 10.33 8.37 -25.00
CA VAL A 28 11.21 8.28 -23.83
C VAL A 28 10.73 9.27 -22.78
N THR A 29 10.08 8.75 -21.75
CA THR A 29 9.60 9.56 -20.62
C THR A 29 10.71 9.75 -19.58
N ARG A 30 10.82 10.98 -19.07
CA ARG A 30 11.73 11.33 -17.97
C ARG A 30 10.90 11.72 -16.74
N PRO A 31 11.38 11.42 -15.52
CA PRO A 31 10.68 11.88 -14.34
C PRO A 31 10.82 13.40 -14.24
N GLU A 32 9.72 14.07 -13.94
CA GLU A 32 9.75 15.50 -13.58
C GLU A 32 10.30 15.67 -12.17
N VAL A 33 9.97 14.71 -11.28
CA VAL A 33 10.48 14.67 -9.91
C VAL A 33 11.09 13.30 -9.67
N GLU A 34 12.34 13.27 -9.20
CA GLU A 34 13.00 12.05 -8.72
C GLU A 34 13.59 12.32 -7.34
N LYS A 35 13.31 11.44 -6.39
CA LYS A 35 13.87 11.50 -5.04
C LYS A 35 14.46 10.14 -4.67
N LYS A 36 15.66 10.17 -4.10
CA LYS A 36 16.32 9.01 -3.47
C LYS A 36 16.67 9.39 -2.04
N GLU A 37 16.18 8.62 -1.08
CA GLU A 37 16.40 8.83 0.36
C GLU A 37 16.77 7.50 1.00
N TYR A 38 18.08 7.20 0.99
CA TYR A 38 18.62 5.97 1.56
C TYR A 38 18.47 5.93 3.08
N GLY A 39 18.25 4.73 3.64
CA GLY A 39 18.14 4.53 5.09
C GLY A 39 16.81 4.99 5.69
N SER A 40 15.82 5.35 4.86
CA SER A 40 14.51 5.81 5.32
C SER A 40 13.75 4.73 6.12
N PHE A 41 14.02 3.46 5.79
CA PHE A 41 13.34 2.31 6.41
C PHE A 41 13.67 2.14 7.90
N GLU A 42 14.91 2.35 8.33
CA GLU A 42 15.27 2.24 9.76
C GLU A 42 14.51 3.27 10.61
N ARG A 43 14.26 4.45 10.05
CA ARG A 43 13.47 5.49 10.71
C ARG A 43 12.01 5.08 10.87
N ALA A 44 11.45 4.31 9.94
CA ALA A 44 10.05 3.89 9.97
C ALA A 44 9.72 3.07 11.23
N ALA A 45 10.57 2.11 11.61
CA ALA A 45 10.34 1.28 12.80
C ALA A 45 10.20 2.12 14.09
N ARG A 46 11.09 3.10 14.28
CA ARG A 46 11.02 4.03 15.43
C ARG A 46 9.76 4.90 15.37
N GLN A 47 9.36 5.35 14.19
CA GLN A 47 8.12 6.12 14.00
C GLN A 47 6.86 5.31 14.34
N HIS A 48 6.81 4.01 13.99
CA HIS A 48 5.70 3.13 14.36
C HIS A 48 5.59 2.96 15.88
N ILE A 49 6.71 2.73 16.57
CA ILE A 49 6.74 2.61 18.04
C ILE A 49 6.28 3.92 18.69
N ALA A 50 6.79 5.07 18.22
CA ALA A 50 6.41 6.38 18.72
C ALA A 50 4.90 6.64 18.53
N ASN A 51 4.34 6.30 17.36
CA ASN A 51 2.90 6.39 17.11
C ASN A 51 2.10 5.55 18.12
N PHE A 52 2.48 4.30 18.33
CA PHE A 52 1.79 3.41 19.26
C PHE A 52 1.79 3.95 20.70
N LEU A 53 2.95 4.36 21.21
CA LEU A 53 3.08 4.91 22.57
C LEU A 53 2.27 6.20 22.73
N ASP A 54 2.26 7.07 21.72
CA ASP A 54 1.45 8.29 21.74
C ASP A 54 -0.06 7.98 21.72
N CYS A 55 -0.48 6.97 20.96
CA CYS A 55 -1.87 6.51 20.94
C CYS A 55 -2.30 5.91 22.28
N ALA A 56 -1.44 5.12 22.93
CA ALA A 56 -1.71 4.60 24.26
C ALA A 56 -1.92 5.73 25.30
N ARG A 57 -1.11 6.79 25.22
CA ARG A 57 -1.19 7.96 26.09
C ARG A 57 -2.43 8.82 25.83
N THR A 58 -2.70 9.11 24.57
CA THR A 58 -3.75 10.06 24.15
C THR A 58 -5.12 9.41 23.93
N ARG A 59 -5.16 8.07 23.90
CA ARG A 59 -6.35 7.26 23.55
C ARG A 59 -6.88 7.50 22.13
N LYS A 60 -6.07 8.08 21.23
CA LYS A 60 -6.41 8.14 19.81
C LYS A 60 -6.16 6.80 19.12
N GLU A 61 -6.77 6.62 17.95
CA GLU A 61 -6.56 5.45 17.11
C GLU A 61 -5.13 5.41 16.51
N PRO A 62 -4.45 4.25 16.50
CA PRO A 62 -3.17 4.09 15.82
C PRO A 62 -3.26 4.30 14.31
N ASN A 63 -2.15 4.70 13.67
CA ASN A 63 -2.09 4.82 12.20
C ASN A 63 -2.34 3.49 11.48
N ALA A 64 -2.09 2.37 12.16
CA ALA A 64 -2.35 1.01 11.70
C ALA A 64 -3.27 0.30 12.70
N PRO A 65 -4.60 0.53 12.63
CA PRO A 65 -5.55 -0.11 13.55
C PRO A 65 -5.70 -1.61 13.27
N VAL A 66 -6.28 -2.34 14.21
CA VAL A 66 -6.45 -3.81 14.12
C VAL A 66 -7.29 -4.20 12.91
N GLU A 67 -8.31 -3.41 12.60
CA GLU A 67 -9.24 -3.60 11.49
C GLU A 67 -8.53 -3.57 10.14
N ALA A 68 -7.48 -2.75 10.00
CA ALA A 68 -6.63 -2.73 8.81
C ALA A 68 -5.83 -4.04 8.68
N GLY A 69 -5.34 -4.57 9.81
CA GLY A 69 -4.68 -5.88 9.86
C GLY A 69 -5.63 -7.03 9.51
N GLN A 70 -6.85 -7.02 10.06
CA GLN A 70 -7.89 -7.99 9.74
C GLN A 70 -8.26 -7.96 8.25
N SER A 71 -8.48 -6.78 7.70
CA SER A 71 -8.79 -6.60 6.27
C SER A 71 -7.68 -7.15 5.38
N THR A 72 -6.41 -6.93 5.77
CA THR A 72 -5.25 -7.50 5.09
C THR A 72 -5.28 -9.03 5.09
N ALA A 73 -5.56 -9.66 6.24
CA ALA A 73 -5.64 -11.11 6.36
C ALA A 73 -6.76 -11.72 5.50
N ILE A 74 -7.94 -11.08 5.45
CA ILE A 74 -9.06 -11.49 4.60
C ILE A 74 -8.64 -11.52 3.13
N VAL A 75 -8.04 -10.44 2.63
CA VAL A 75 -7.60 -10.35 1.23
C VAL A 75 -6.53 -11.40 0.91
N LEU A 76 -5.64 -11.70 1.85
CA LEU A 76 -4.64 -12.76 1.72
C LEU A 76 -5.29 -14.14 1.56
N CYS A 77 -6.28 -14.47 2.39
CA CYS A 77 -7.04 -15.71 2.24
C CYS A 77 -7.77 -15.79 0.89
N MET A 78 -8.39 -14.69 0.44
CA MET A 78 -9.03 -14.63 -0.87
C MET A 78 -8.04 -14.84 -2.03
N ALA A 79 -6.83 -14.29 -1.93
CA ALA A 79 -5.80 -14.48 -2.95
C ALA A 79 -5.32 -15.94 -3.02
N ILE A 80 -5.18 -16.60 -1.87
CA ILE A 80 -4.86 -18.03 -1.79
C ILE A 80 -5.97 -18.87 -2.44
N GLU A 81 -7.24 -18.55 -2.16
CA GLU A 81 -8.37 -19.28 -2.75
C GLU A 81 -8.50 -19.05 -4.25
N ALA A 82 -8.25 -17.82 -4.72
CA ALA A 82 -8.22 -17.51 -6.14
C ALA A 82 -7.15 -18.35 -6.87
N LEU A 83 -5.96 -18.47 -6.25
CA LEU A 83 -4.87 -19.28 -6.79
C LEU A 83 -5.23 -20.77 -6.85
N ARG A 84 -5.84 -21.32 -5.79
CA ARG A 84 -6.21 -22.73 -5.72
C ARG A 84 -7.33 -23.11 -6.68
N SER A 85 -8.35 -22.26 -6.78
CA SER A 85 -9.53 -22.52 -7.60
C SER A 85 -9.36 -22.14 -9.07
N GLY A 86 -8.35 -21.32 -9.40
CA GLY A 86 -8.19 -20.73 -10.73
C GLY A 86 -9.29 -19.72 -11.09
N ARG A 87 -10.05 -19.24 -10.09
CA ARG A 87 -11.16 -18.29 -10.29
C ARG A 87 -10.89 -16.98 -9.59
N ARG A 88 -11.51 -15.91 -10.09
CA ARG A 88 -11.50 -14.60 -9.43
C ARG A 88 -12.43 -14.66 -8.21
N MET A 89 -11.89 -14.37 -7.03
CA MET A 89 -12.68 -14.20 -5.81
C MET A 89 -13.15 -12.76 -5.66
N LYS A 90 -14.33 -12.58 -5.07
CA LYS A 90 -14.94 -11.30 -4.70
C LYS A 90 -15.28 -11.32 -3.21
N TRP A 91 -15.23 -10.15 -2.59
CA TRP A 91 -15.62 -9.99 -1.20
C TRP A 91 -17.09 -9.62 -1.11
N ASN A 92 -17.88 -10.40 -0.37
CA ASN A 92 -19.26 -10.09 -0.04
C ASN A 92 -19.31 -9.43 1.35
N ALA A 93 -19.38 -8.09 1.38
CA ALA A 93 -19.37 -7.33 2.62
C ALA A 93 -20.60 -7.60 3.51
N ALA A 94 -21.77 -7.88 2.90
CA ALA A 94 -23.00 -8.15 3.65
C ALA A 94 -22.93 -9.50 4.39
N LYS A 95 -22.34 -10.52 3.76
CA LYS A 95 -22.14 -11.84 4.37
C LYS A 95 -20.84 -11.96 5.18
N ARG A 96 -19.92 -11.01 5.02
CA ARG A 96 -18.55 -11.05 5.53
C ARG A 96 -17.83 -12.33 5.09
N ASP A 97 -17.96 -12.69 3.82
CA ASP A 97 -17.40 -13.90 3.24
C ASP A 97 -16.93 -13.68 1.79
N MET A 98 -16.12 -14.61 1.26
CA MET A 98 -15.68 -14.59 -0.13
C MET A 98 -16.60 -15.41 -1.05
N GLU A 99 -16.78 -14.95 -2.27
CA GLU A 99 -17.57 -15.61 -3.32
C GLU A 99 -16.88 -15.51 -4.68
N VAL A 100 -17.40 -16.19 -5.68
CA VAL A 100 -16.88 -16.15 -7.07
C VAL A 100 -17.71 -15.15 -7.89
#